data_AF-A0A7K3Z566-F1
#
_entry.id   AF-A0A7K3Z566-F1
#
_cell.length_a   1.000
_cell.length_b   1.000
_cell.length_c   1.000
_cell.angle_alpha   90.00
_cell.angle_beta   90.00
_cell.angle_gamma   90.00
#
_symmetry.space_group_name_H-M   'P 1'
#
loop_
_entity.id
_entity.type
_entity.pdbx_description
1 polymer ?
#
loop_
_entity_poly.entity_id
_entity_poly.type
_entity_poly.pdbx_seq_one_letter_code
_entity_poly.pdbx_strand_id
1 'polypeptide(L)' 'MLKDLPANPRVLDIGCGPGMQTIEVAEQSSGLIEALDGRQPFLDQLKLNVKKFG' A
#
# COMPACT_ATOMS: atom_id res chain seq x y z
N MET A 1 1.05 7.14 13.27
CA MET A 1 1.94 8.16 12.68
C MET A 1 3.37 7.66 12.68
N LEU A 2 3.88 7.31 11.49
CA LEU A 2 5.29 7.04 11.26
C LEU A 2 6.08 8.36 11.45
N LYS A 3 7.09 8.35 12.32
CA LYS A 3 7.92 9.53 12.61
C LYS A 3 9.20 9.48 11.78
N ASP A 4 9.78 10.65 11.50
CA ASP A 4 11.08 10.81 10.87
C ASP A 4 11.21 10.26 9.44
N LEU A 5 10.08 10.18 8.70
CA LEU A 5 10.11 9.86 7.28
C LEU A 5 10.49 11.07 6.44
N PRO A 6 11.14 10.86 5.27
CA PRO A 6 11.26 11.90 4.25
C PRO A 6 9.87 12.46 3.89
N ALA A 7 9.82 13.71 3.42
CA ALA A 7 8.55 14.37 3.06
C ALA A 7 7.72 13.59 2.00
N ASN A 8 8.40 12.85 1.12
CA ASN A 8 7.80 11.98 0.11
C ASN A 8 8.45 10.59 0.22
N PRO A 9 8.02 9.74 1.18
CA PRO A 9 8.63 8.44 1.36
C PRO A 9 8.31 7.54 0.16
N ARG A 10 9.26 6.68 -0.19
CA ARG A 10 9.04 5.58 -1.15
C ARG A 10 9.07 4.28 -0.38
N VAL A 11 7.97 3.55 -0.42
CA VAL A 11 7.77 2.31 0.34
C VAL A 11 7.61 1.15 -0.65
N LEU A 12 8.29 0.04 -0.39
CA LEU A 12 8.09 -1.23 -1.08
C LEU A 12 7.42 -2.19 -0.09
N ASP A 13 6.25 -2.70 -0.46
CA ASP A 13 5.48 -3.66 0.33
C ASP A 13 5.51 -5.03 -0.36
N ILE A 14 6.26 -5.98 0.19
CA ILE A 14 6.48 -7.31 -0.38
C ILE A 14 5.59 -8.33 0.33
N GLY A 15 4.79 -9.06 -0.43
CA GLY A 15 3.77 -9.95 0.12
C GLY A 15 2.56 -9.17 0.62
N CYS A 16 2.15 -8.14 -0.12
CA CYS A 16 1.10 -7.20 0.31
C CYS A 16 -0.28 -7.87 0.49
N GLY A 17 -0.50 -9.05 -0.08
CA GLY A 17 -1.79 -9.72 -0.07
C GLY A 17 -2.89 -8.82 -0.63
N PRO A 18 -4.11 -8.88 -0.08
CA PRO A 18 -5.22 -7.99 -0.45
C PRO A 18 -5.03 -6.52 -0.01
N GLY A 19 -3.89 -6.21 0.64
CA GLY A 19 -3.38 -4.88 0.98
C GLY A 19 -4.10 -4.10 2.07
N MET A 20 -4.65 -4.80 3.09
CA MET A 20 -5.16 -4.13 4.30
C MET A 20 -4.09 -3.22 4.94
N GLN A 21 -2.87 -3.73 5.12
CA GLN A 21 -1.76 -2.94 5.68
C GLN A 21 -1.23 -1.90 4.69
N THR A 22 -1.15 -2.25 3.40
CA THR A 22 -0.73 -1.33 2.33
C THR A 22 -1.59 -0.06 2.31
N ILE A 23 -2.91 -0.21 2.47
CA ILE A 23 -3.87 0.91 2.48
C ILE A 23 -3.69 1.76 3.75
N GLU A 24 -3.54 1.15 4.93
CA GLU A 24 -3.27 1.88 6.18
C GLU A 24 -2.01 2.75 6.07
N VAL A 25 -0.94 2.23 5.46
CA VAL A 25 0.30 2.99 5.23
C VAL A 25 0.07 4.11 4.21
N ALA A 26 -0.74 3.87 3.18
CA ALA A 26 -1.10 4.89 2.19
C ALA A 26 -1.90 6.04 2.83
N GLU A 27 -2.86 5.74 3.72
CA GLU A 27 -3.65 6.76 4.43
C GLU A 27 -2.80 7.60 5.39
N GLN A 28 -1.78 6.99 5.99
CA GLN A 28 -0.88 7.66 6.94
C GLN A 28 0.34 8.32 6.30
N SER A 29 0.51 8.27 4.98
CA SER A 29 1.67 8.85 4.29
C SER A 29 1.31 9.59 3.02
N SER A 30 2.04 10.65 2.71
CA SER A 30 2.02 11.33 1.41
C SER A 30 2.96 10.68 0.38
N GLY A 31 3.39 9.44 0.63
CA GLY A 31 4.42 8.75 -0.13
C GLY A 31 3.90 7.91 -1.29
N LEU A 32 4.84 7.41 -2.08
CA LEU A 32 4.58 6.38 -3.08
C LEU A 32 4.78 5.00 -2.47
N ILE A 33 3.80 4.11 -2.65
CA ILE A 33 3.89 2.71 -2.24
C ILE A 33 3.86 1.82 -3.48
N GLU A 34 4.90 1.00 -3.64
CA GLU A 34 4.96 -0.07 -4.62
C GLU A 34 4.62 -1.39 -3.92
N ALA A 35 3.46 -1.97 -4.25
CA ALA A 35 2.96 -3.20 -3.63
C ALA A 35 3.19 -4.41 -4.55
N LEU A 36 3.83 -5.45 -4.03
CA LEU A 36 4.21 -6.65 -4.76
C LEU A 36 3.67 -7.90 -4.06
N ASP A 37 3.05 -8.79 -4.82
CA ASP A 37 2.66 -10.12 -4.35
C ASP A 37 2.80 -11.14 -5.48
N GLY A 38 3.15 -12.38 -5.14
CA GLY A 38 3.23 -13.49 -6.11
C GLY A 38 1.86 -14.04 -6.52
N ARG A 39 0.78 -13.64 -5.84
CA ARG A 39 -0.59 -14.10 -6.08
C ARG A 39 -1.40 -13.00 -6.77
N GLN A 40 -1.57 -13.12 -8.08
CA GLN A 40 -2.40 -12.17 -8.86
C GLN A 40 -3.80 -11.90 -8.27
N PRO A 41 -4.55 -12.90 -7.75
CA PRO A 41 -5.86 -12.63 -7.15
C PRO A 41 -5.83 -11.66 -5.96
N PHE A 42 -4.72 -11.64 -5.21
CA PHE A 42 -4.54 -10.69 -4.11
C PHE A 42 -4.31 -9.27 -4.64
N LEU A 43 -3.51 -9.11 -5.69
CA LEU A 43 -3.32 -7.82 -6.36
C LEU A 43 -4.61 -7.30 -7.00
N ASP A 44 -5.45 -8.19 -7.54
CA ASP A 44 -6.75 -7.81 -8.09
C ASP A 44 -7.70 -7.31 -6.98
N GLN A 45 -7.72 -8.01 -5.84
CA GLN A 45 -8.49 -7.57 -4.68
C GLN A 45 -7.94 -6.26 -4.10
N LEU A 46 -6.62 -6.08 -4.05
CA LEU A 46 -5.98 -4.84 -3.63
C LEU A 46 -6.41 -3.66 -4.53
N LYS A 47 -6.38 -3.83 -5.85
CA LYS A 47 -6.88 -2.80 -6.80
C LYS A 47 -8.34 -2.45 -6.56
N LEU A 48 -9.19 -3.43 -6.26
CA LEU A 48 -10.59 -3.18 -5.91
C LEU A 48 -10.73 -2.45 -4.58
N ASN A 49 -9.91 -2.80 -3.58
CA ASN A 49 -9.94 -2.18 -2.27
C ASN A 49 -9.52 -0.71 -2.38
N VAL A 50 -8.39 -0.39 -3.03
CA VAL A 50 -7.91 0.99 -3.22
C VAL A 50 -8.97 1.88 -3.86
N LYS A 51 -9.67 1.40 -4.91
CA LYS A 51 -10.75 2.16 -5.56
C LYS A 51 -11.92 2.51 -4.64
N LYS A 52 -12.14 1.75 -3.55
CA LYS A 52 -13.18 2.06 -2.56
C LYS A 52 -12.73 3.16 -1.60
N PHE A 53 -11.42 3.35 -1.43
CA PHE A 53 -10.84 4.30 -0.49
C PHE A 53 -10.55 5.68 -1.13
N GLY A 54 -10.50 5.78 -2.47
CA GLY A 54 -10.35 7.05 -3.21
C GLY A 54 -9.47 6.90 -4.43
#